data_AF-A0A8H9HXH6-F1
#
_entry.id   AF-A0A8H9HXH6-F1
#
_cell.length_a   1.000
_cell.length_b   1.000
_cell.length_c   1.000
_cell.angle_alpha   90.00
_cell.angle_beta   90.00
_cell.angle_gamma   90.00
#
_symmetry.space_group_name_H-M   'P 1'
#
loop_
_entity.id
_entity.type
_entity.pdbx_description
1 polymer ?
#
loop_
_entity_poly.entity_id
_entity_poly.type
_entity_poly.pdbx_seq_one_letter_code
_entity_poly.pdbx_strand_id
1 'polypeptide(L)'
;MGSLKRPPALAVGQRVRFEGQVRGVLEVTAQAAVLEDAETPHRVVALIDLFETADFKILFQPERMPLPPSGLLETFDPEVMKRALWWEGHILEVLHGLPPGAEPGRGRVTDRARR
;
A
#
# COMPACT_ATOMS: atom_id res chain seq x y z
N MET A 1 31.87 -25.07 10.35
CA MET A 1 31.24 -24.88 9.02
C MET A 1 30.29 -23.71 9.13
N GLY A 2 30.60 -22.57 8.50
CA GLY A 2 29.74 -21.38 8.56
C GLY A 2 28.39 -21.69 7.93
N SER A 3 27.30 -21.46 8.68
CA SER A 3 25.96 -21.52 8.12
C SER A 3 25.86 -20.47 7.03
N LEU A 4 25.75 -20.90 5.78
CA LEU A 4 25.37 -20.03 4.67
C LEU A 4 23.96 -19.54 4.97
N LYS A 5 23.84 -18.35 5.55
CA LYS A 5 22.55 -17.68 5.69
C LYS A 5 22.06 -17.39 4.27
N ARG A 6 20.96 -18.01 3.88
CA ARG A 6 20.24 -17.65 2.66
C ARG A 6 19.93 -16.16 2.74
N PRO A 7 20.30 -15.35 1.72
CA PRO A 7 19.90 -13.95 1.68
C PRO A 7 18.38 -13.86 1.86
N PRO A 8 17.89 -12.89 2.65
CA PRO A 8 16.45 -12.71 2.84
C PRO A 8 15.77 -12.54 1.48
N ALA A 9 14.63 -13.21 1.29
CA ALA A 9 13.90 -13.16 0.03
C ALA A 9 13.30 -11.76 -0.17
N LEU A 10 13.91 -11.00 -1.07
CA LEU A 10 13.42 -9.70 -1.53
C LEU A 10 12.24 -9.91 -2.50
N ALA A 11 11.15 -9.19 -2.30
CA ALA A 11 9.95 -9.28 -3.14
C ALA A 11 9.38 -7.90 -3.46
N VAL A 12 8.75 -7.80 -4.63
CA VAL A 12 8.01 -6.60 -5.05
C VAL A 12 6.92 -6.26 -4.02
N GLY A 13 6.78 -4.97 -3.73
CA GLY A 13 5.84 -4.42 -2.74
C GLY A 13 6.38 -4.40 -1.31
N GLN A 14 7.57 -4.97 -1.06
CA GLN A 14 8.25 -4.79 0.23
C GLN A 14 8.79 -3.37 0.36
N ARG A 15 8.98 -2.92 1.61
CA ARG A 15 9.81 -1.74 1.90
C ARG A 15 11.12 -2.17 2.54
N VAL A 16 12.22 -1.62 2.04
CA VAL A 16 13.57 -1.88 2.51
C VAL A 16 14.22 -0.60 3.02
N ARG A 17 15.14 -0.74 3.97
CA ARG A 17 16.13 0.30 4.29
C ARG A 17 17.36 0.05 3.45
N PHE A 18 17.85 1.09 2.78
CA PHE A 18 19.06 1.07 1.97
C PHE A 18 19.63 2.49 1.90
N GLU A 19 20.91 2.65 2.22
CA GLU A 19 21.62 3.95 2.24
C GLU A 19 20.90 5.01 3.11
N GLY A 20 20.41 4.60 4.27
CA GLY A 20 19.71 5.47 5.23
C GLY A 20 18.28 5.84 4.85
N GLN A 21 17.78 5.39 3.70
CA GLN A 21 16.42 5.71 3.21
C GLN A 21 15.51 4.48 3.23
N VAL A 22 14.23 4.71 3.48
CA VAL A 22 13.19 3.68 3.33
C VAL A 22 12.62 3.77 1.92
N ARG A 23 12.73 2.67 1.17
CA ARG A 23 12.37 2.60 -0.25
C ARG A 23 11.45 1.42 -0.52
N GLY A 24 10.42 1.61 -1.34
CA GLY A 24 9.63 0.52 -1.89
C GLY A 24 10.40 -0.29 -2.93
N VAL A 25 10.15 -1.60 -2.99
CA VAL A 25 10.67 -2.49 -4.03
C VAL A 25 9.64 -2.58 -5.16
N LEU A 26 10.01 -2.08 -6.34
CA LEU A 26 9.14 -1.99 -7.52
C LEU A 26 9.29 -3.20 -8.45
N GLU A 27 10.52 -3.72 -8.59
CA GLU A 27 10.83 -4.89 -9.41
C GLU A 27 11.99 -5.67 -8.78
N VAL A 28 12.01 -6.99 -8.97
CA VAL A 28 13.12 -7.85 -8.59
C VAL A 28 13.41 -8.81 -9.75
N THR A 29 14.63 -8.75 -10.27
CA THR A 29 15.16 -9.69 -11.26
C THR A 29 16.16 -10.64 -10.58
N ALA A 30 16.82 -11.50 -11.36
CA ALA A 30 17.86 -12.38 -10.84
C ALA A 30 19.11 -11.63 -10.32
N GLN A 31 19.35 -10.40 -10.79
CA GLN A 31 20.61 -9.68 -10.56
C GLN A 31 20.42 -8.31 -9.91
N ALA A 32 19.24 -7.71 -10.04
CA ALA A 32 18.97 -6.36 -9.58
C ALA A 32 17.57 -6.20 -9.01
N ALA A 33 17.43 -5.21 -8.13
CA ALA A 33 16.16 -4.70 -7.65
C ALA A 33 15.96 -3.26 -8.17
N VAL A 34 14.73 -2.92 -8.50
CA VAL A 34 14.32 -1.55 -8.77
C VAL A 34 13.65 -1.02 -7.51
N LEU A 35 14.20 0.06 -6.96
CA LEU A 35 13.74 0.70 -5.74
C LEU A 35 13.11 2.06 -6.05
N GLU A 36 12.10 2.43 -5.26
CA GLU A 36 11.62 3.81 -5.17
C GLU A 36 12.78 4.75 -4.83
N ASP A 37 12.77 5.93 -5.45
CA ASP A 37 13.71 7.01 -5.18
C ASP A 37 12.93 8.33 -5.05
N ALA A 38 13.43 9.24 -4.21
CA ALA A 38 12.79 10.53 -3.98
C ALA A 38 13.22 11.58 -5.01
N GLU A 39 14.41 11.42 -5.60
CA GLU A 39 15.03 12.37 -6.52
C GLU A 39 14.87 11.92 -7.98
N THR A 40 14.78 10.60 -8.22
CA THR A 40 14.56 10.01 -9.54
C THR A 40 13.29 9.15 -9.57
N PRO A 41 12.73 8.84 -10.76
CA PRO A 41 11.54 7.97 -10.84
C PRO A 41 11.74 6.59 -10.19
N HIS A 42 12.97 6.07 -10.22
CA HIS A 42 13.40 4.83 -9.56
C HIS A 42 14.94 4.73 -9.59
N ARG A 43 15.47 3.80 -8.79
CA ARG A 43 16.88 3.44 -8.76
C ARG A 43 17.07 1.94 -8.96
N VAL A 44 17.92 1.56 -9.90
CA VAL A 44 18.32 0.15 -10.12
C VAL A 44 19.54 -0.14 -9.25
N VAL A 45 19.47 -1.20 -8.43
CA VAL A 45 20.54 -1.61 -7.50
C VAL A 45 20.85 -3.08 -7.71
N ALA A 46 22.13 -3.43 -7.86
CA ALA A 46 22.53 -4.83 -7.94
C ALA A 46 22.23 -5.54 -6.60
N LEU A 47 21.74 -6.77 -6.65
CA LEU A 47 21.39 -7.51 -5.44
C LEU A 47 22.60 -7.76 -4.52
N ILE A 48 23.79 -7.91 -5.10
CA ILE A 48 25.02 -8.09 -4.32
C ILE A 48 25.32 -6.83 -3.49
N ASP A 49 25.29 -5.66 -4.12
CA ASP A 49 25.53 -4.38 -3.44
C ASP A 49 24.45 -4.11 -2.38
N LEU A 50 23.19 -4.41 -2.72
CA LEU A 50 22.06 -4.25 -1.80
C LEU A 50 22.22 -5.11 -0.54
N PHE A 51 22.61 -6.39 -0.69
CA PHE A 51 22.74 -7.32 0.43
C PHE A 51 24.04 -7.14 1.23
N GLU A 52 25.10 -6.59 0.64
CA GLU A 52 26.35 -6.27 1.33
C GLU A 52 26.28 -4.96 2.13
N THR A 53 25.31 -4.09 1.80
CA THR A 53 25.13 -2.82 2.50
C THR A 53 24.74 -3.04 3.96
N ALA A 54 25.54 -2.50 4.88
CA ALA A 54 25.41 -2.76 6.32
C ALA A 54 24.05 -2.35 6.93
N ASP A 55 23.39 -1.33 6.37
CA ASP A 55 22.10 -0.87 6.87
C ASP A 55 20.90 -1.58 6.21
N PHE A 56 21.15 -2.49 5.28
CA PHE A 56 20.11 -3.19 4.54
C PHE A 56 19.20 -4.00 5.47
N LYS A 57 17.92 -3.68 5.44
CA LYS A 57 16.88 -4.40 6.18
C LYS A 57 15.56 -4.39 5.42
N ILE A 58 14.88 -5.53 5.36
CA ILE A 58 13.46 -5.58 4.98
C ILE A 58 12.66 -5.07 6.18
N LEU A 59 11.96 -3.95 5.99
CA LEU A 59 11.19 -3.28 7.04
C LEU A 59 9.71 -3.67 7.02
N PHE A 60 9.17 -3.93 5.82
CA PHE A 60 7.79 -4.32 5.62
C PHE A 60 7.74 -5.50 4.67
N GLN A 61 7.18 -6.60 5.15
CA GLN A 61 6.67 -7.66 4.30
C GLN A 61 5.18 -7.38 4.14
N PRO A 62 4.68 -7.12 2.91
CA PRO A 62 3.25 -7.14 2.71
C PRO A 62 2.79 -8.54 3.06
N GLU A 63 2.12 -8.70 4.20
CA GLU A 63 1.11 -9.74 4.30
C GLU A 63 0.16 -9.43 3.15
N ARG A 64 0.29 -10.16 2.05
CA ARG A 64 -0.78 -10.24 1.07
C ARG A 64 -1.93 -10.93 1.81
N MET A 65 -2.70 -10.16 2.58
CA MET A 65 -4.02 -10.60 2.95
C MET A 65 -4.75 -10.73 1.62
N PRO A 66 -5.19 -11.95 1.24
CA PRO A 66 -6.01 -12.10 0.06
C PRO A 66 -7.17 -11.11 0.20
N LEU A 67 -7.50 -10.43 -0.91
CA LEU A 67 -8.71 -9.62 -0.92
C LEU A 67 -9.85 -10.52 -0.41
N PRO A 68 -10.59 -10.09 0.63
CA PRO A 68 -11.71 -10.87 1.10
C PRO A 68 -12.64 -11.13 -0.09
N PRO A 69 -13.28 -12.30 -0.17
CA PRO A 69 -14.26 -12.58 -1.21
C PRO A 69 -15.27 -11.42 -1.29
N SER A 70 -15.67 -11.04 -2.50
CA SER A 70 -16.62 -9.94 -2.72
C SER A 70 -17.97 -10.14 -2.03
N GLY A 71 -18.26 -11.37 -1.56
CA GLY A 71 -19.44 -11.74 -0.78
C GLY A 71 -19.23 -11.92 0.74
N LEU A 72 -18.05 -11.57 1.27
CA LEU A 72 -17.73 -11.83 2.68
C LEU A 72 -18.56 -10.96 3.63
N LEU A 73 -18.80 -9.70 3.24
CA LEU A 73 -19.60 -8.77 4.04
C LEU A 73 -21.01 -9.33 4.28
N GLU A 74 -21.60 -10.00 3.29
CA GLU A 74 -22.95 -10.59 3.26
C GLU A 74 -23.10 -11.78 4.21
N THR A 75 -21.99 -12.31 4.72
CA THR A 75 -21.96 -13.39 5.72
C THR A 75 -21.99 -12.88 7.16
N PHE A 76 -21.76 -11.59 7.39
CA PHE A 76 -21.78 -11.01 8.73
C PHE A 76 -23.21 -10.82 9.24
N ASP A 77 -23.34 -10.65 10.56
CA ASP A 77 -24.59 -10.25 11.18
C ASP A 77 -25.17 -8.99 10.50
N PRO A 78 -26.50 -8.92 10.25
CA PRO A 78 -27.12 -7.80 9.55
C PRO A 78 -26.83 -6.43 10.16
N GLU A 79 -26.70 -6.31 11.49
CA GLU A 79 -26.39 -5.04 12.13
C GLU A 79 -24.91 -4.65 11.95
N VAL A 80 -24.01 -5.62 11.84
CA VAL A 80 -22.60 -5.37 11.50
C VAL A 80 -22.49 -4.91 10.05
N MET A 81 -23.18 -5.59 9.13
CA MET A 81 -23.25 -5.19 7.72
C MET A 81 -23.78 -3.77 7.56
N LYS A 82 -24.91 -3.46 8.19
CA LYS A 82 -25.53 -2.13 8.14
C LYS A 82 -24.58 -1.04 8.62
N ARG A 83 -23.83 -1.30 9.70
CA ARG A 83 -22.80 -0.39 10.18
C ARG A 83 -21.68 -0.23 9.16
N ALA A 84 -21.17 -1.32 8.58
CA ALA A 84 -20.11 -1.26 7.57
C ALA A 84 -20.52 -0.43 6.34
N LEU A 85 -21.73 -0.64 5.81
CA LEU A 85 -22.27 0.14 4.68
C LEU A 85 -22.50 1.61 5.04
N TRP A 86 -22.87 1.92 6.29
CA TRP A 86 -22.96 3.30 6.76
C TRP A 86 -21.57 3.98 6.77
N TRP A 87 -20.53 3.27 7.23
CA TRP A 87 -19.15 3.76 7.19
C TRP A 87 -18.64 3.97 5.76
N GLU A 88 -18.91 3.02 4.85
CA GLU A 88 -18.55 3.15 3.44
C GLU A 88 -19.13 4.42 2.82
N GLY A 89 -20.44 4.65 2.99
CA GLY A 89 -21.11 5.85 2.49
C GLY A 89 -20.44 7.13 3.00
N HIS A 90 -20.06 7.16 4.29
CA HIS A 90 -19.39 8.34 4.87
C HIS A 90 -17.96 8.53 4.35
N ILE A 91 -17.21 7.46 4.14
CA ILE A 91 -15.86 7.54 3.54
C ILE A 91 -15.95 8.07 2.11
N LEU A 92 -16.90 7.56 1.32
CA LEU A 92 -17.14 8.03 -0.05
C LEU A 92 -17.55 9.50 -0.07
N GLU A 93 -18.34 9.97 0.90
CA GLU A 93 -18.65 11.37 1.05
C GLU A 93 -17.41 12.23 1.29
N VAL A 94 -16.52 11.82 2.19
CA VAL A 94 -15.27 12.55 2.46
C VAL A 94 -14.37 12.60 1.22
N LEU A 95 -14.26 11.49 0.49
CA LEU A 95 -13.39 11.39 -0.69
C LEU A 95 -13.93 12.19 -1.89
N HIS A 96 -15.26 12.25 -2.04
CA HIS A 96 -15.89 12.83 -3.22
C HIS A 96 -16.54 14.19 -2.97
N GLY A 97 -16.71 14.59 -1.70
CA GLY A 97 -17.43 15.80 -1.30
C GLY A 97 -18.95 15.74 -1.58
N LEU A 98 -19.50 14.53 -1.72
CA LEU A 98 -20.88 14.28 -2.11
C LEU A 98 -21.59 13.47 -1.03
N PRO A 99 -22.81 13.85 -0.59
CA PRO A 99 -23.51 13.05 0.41
C PRO A 99 -23.82 11.64 -0.13
N PRO A 100 -23.98 10.64 0.76
CA PRO A 100 -24.32 9.27 0.36
C PRO A 100 -25.60 9.24 -0.48
N GLY A 101 -25.56 8.56 -1.64
CA GLY A 101 -26.70 8.46 -2.56
C GLY A 101 -26.91 9.67 -3.48
N ALA A 102 -25.97 10.62 -3.55
CA ALA A 102 -26.02 11.69 -4.53
C ALA A 102 -25.90 11.15 -5.96
N GLU A 103 -26.81 11.58 -6.85
CA GLU A 103 -26.74 11.26 -8.27
C GLU A 103 -25.42 11.76 -8.90
N PRO A 104 -24.72 10.92 -9.69
CA PRO A 104 -23.50 11.32 -10.39
C PRO A 104 -23.74 12.60 -11.20
N GLY A 105 -22.95 13.64 -10.93
CA GLY A 105 -23.02 14.92 -11.65
C GLY A 105 -23.91 15.99 -11.01
N ARG A 106 -24.53 15.74 -9.84
CA ARG A 106 -25.45 16.69 -9.21
C ARG A 106 -25.05 17.25 -7.84
N GLY A 107 -23.77 17.13 -7.45
CA GLY A 107 -23.25 17.79 -6.26
C GLY A 107 -22.07 18.69 -6.57
N ARG A 108 -22.35 19.89 -7.07
CA ARG A 108 -21.50 21.02 -6.67
C ARG A 108 -22.02 21.46 -5.32
N VAL A 109 -21.20 21.35 -4.27
CA VAL A 109 -21.44 22.06 -3.02
C VAL A 109 -21.41 23.55 -3.38
N THR A 110 -22.59 24.13 -3.61
CA THR A 110 -22.72 25.58 -3.73
C THR A 110 -22.43 26.15 -2.34
N ASP A 111 -21.26 26.79 -2.26
CA ASP A 111 -20.87 27.84 -1.32
C ASP A 111 -21.83 28.04 -0.14
N ARG A 112 -21.50 27.41 1.00
CA ARG A 112 -22.11 27.80 2.27
C ARG A 112 -21.42 29.09 2.70
N ALA A 113 -22.04 30.20 2.32
CA ALA A 113 -21.66 31.54 2.69
C ALA A 113 -21.23 31.63 4.15
N ARG A 114 -20.05 32.24 4.36
CA ARG A 114 -19.65 32.81 5.65
C ARG A 114 -20.81 33.61 6.25
N ARG A 115 -21.23 33.23 7.45
CA ARG A 115 -21.64 34.13 8.53
C ARG A 115 -21.54 33.39 9.85
#